data_AF-A0A5N5PQW5-F1
#
_entry.id   AF-A0A5N5PQW5-F1
#
_cell.length_a   1.000
_cell.length_b   1.000
_cell.length_c   1.000
_cell.angle_alpha   90.00
_cell.angle_beta   90.00
_cell.angle_gamma   90.00
#
_symmetry.space_group_name_H-M   'P 1'
#
loop_
_entity.id
_entity.type
_entity.pdbx_description
1 polymer ?
#
loop_
_entity_poly.entity_id
_entity_poly.type
_entity_poly.pdbx_seq_one_letter_code
_entity_poly.pdbx_strand_id
1 'polypeptide(L)'
;MNMNMRAIAMKLLSLLIVLSSAAVQTLEPDDCSSFNWSYEEFMEKLKISDKCMENLIVNWTESQNTAILNNLNRLVHIFNKNQKSVCQDATPKECPAPAVGGKGGLVCVSAKGKRFCKPMCNKGYDFNFLRISRLYEECSNATSYNWTTQYVGGNKLAICGKSNTQIAGASSAYFPVNQDCLTTKSNSTLEKEIINTFRKELKDKNIKGPYSQCCLMCG
;
A
#
# COMPACT_ATOMS: atom_id res chain seq x y z
N MET A 1 51.38 -26.47 23.61
CA MET A 1 49.93 -26.41 23.89
C MET A 1 49.55 -24.98 24.29
N ASN A 2 49.52 -24.01 23.35
CA ASN A 2 49.16 -22.61 23.68
C ASN A 2 48.88 -21.69 22.47
N MET A 3 48.38 -22.21 21.34
CA MET A 3 47.98 -21.38 20.19
C MET A 3 46.48 -21.45 19.84
N ASN A 4 45.72 -22.36 20.45
CA ASN A 4 44.29 -22.54 20.15
C ASN A 4 43.34 -21.75 21.06
N MET A 5 43.79 -21.26 22.22
CA MET A 5 42.93 -20.49 23.13
C MET A 5 42.75 -19.02 22.71
N ARG A 6 43.72 -18.42 22.01
CA ARG A 6 43.63 -17.00 21.58
C ARG A 6 42.66 -16.79 20.42
N ALA A 7 42.54 -17.76 19.52
CA ALA A 7 41.61 -17.69 18.38
C ALA A 7 40.14 -17.89 18.81
N ILE A 8 39.91 -18.71 19.85
CA ILE A 8 38.57 -18.92 20.42
C ILE A 8 38.14 -17.69 21.25
N ALA A 9 39.07 -17.08 22.00
CA ALA A 9 38.81 -15.86 22.77
C ALA A 9 38.41 -14.65 21.89
N MET A 10 39.00 -14.50 20.69
CA MET A 10 38.64 -13.42 19.76
C MET A 10 37.30 -13.63 19.03
N LYS A 11 36.86 -14.88 18.82
CA LYS A 11 35.54 -15.18 18.24
C LYS A 11 34.39 -15.03 19.25
N LEU A 12 34.66 -15.17 20.54
CA LEU A 12 33.67 -14.92 21.60
C LEU A 12 33.50 -13.43 21.91
N LEU A 13 34.53 -12.61 21.68
CA LEU A 13 34.47 -11.16 21.91
C LEU A 13 33.55 -10.43 20.91
N SER A 14 33.44 -10.95 19.68
CA SER A 14 32.55 -10.41 18.64
C SER A 14 31.08 -10.83 18.84
N LEU A 15 30.81 -11.92 19.57
CA LEU A 15 29.45 -12.32 19.95
C LEU A 15 28.94 -11.52 21.17
N LEU A 16 29.82 -11.10 22.06
CA LEU A 16 29.45 -10.31 23.25
C LEU A 16 29.07 -8.86 22.91
N ILE A 17 29.58 -8.28 21.83
CA ILE A 17 29.21 -6.92 21.38
C ILE A 17 27.78 -6.89 20.78
N VAL A 18 27.26 -8.04 20.33
CA VAL A 18 25.88 -8.16 19.80
C VAL A 18 24.86 -8.52 20.90
N LEU A 19 25.31 -8.96 22.08
CA LEU A 19 24.43 -9.45 23.15
C LEU A 19 24.42 -8.59 24.43
N SER A 20 25.24 -7.54 24.53
CA SER A 20 25.11 -6.54 25.61
C SER A 20 24.07 -5.47 25.26
N SER A 21 22.81 -5.87 25.20
CA SER A 21 21.65 -4.97 25.30
C SER A 21 20.48 -5.71 25.93
N ALA A 22 20.71 -6.31 27.10
CA ALA A 22 19.66 -6.77 27.99
C ALA A 22 19.92 -6.21 29.39
N ALA A 23 19.76 -4.89 29.51
CA ALA A 23 19.24 -4.34 30.75
C ALA A 23 17.72 -4.24 30.55
N VAL A 24 16.98 -5.06 31.31
CA VAL A 24 15.55 -4.85 31.50
C VAL A 24 15.42 -3.50 32.22
N GLN A 25 15.07 -2.49 31.44
CA GLN A 25 14.39 -1.30 31.92
C GLN A 25 13.13 -1.19 31.07
N THR A 26 11.98 -1.36 31.72
CA THR A 26 10.72 -0.81 31.23
C THR A 26 10.83 0.71 31.29
N LEU A 27 11.46 1.27 30.27
CA LEU A 27 11.45 2.68 29.93
C LEU A 27 11.00 2.68 28.48
N GLU A 28 9.77 3.11 28.22
CA GLU A 28 9.42 3.56 26.87
C GLU A 28 10.37 4.72 26.55
N PRO A 29 11.31 4.58 25.59
CA PRO A 29 12.04 5.72 25.10
C PRO A 29 11.15 6.30 24.02
N ASP A 30 10.34 7.28 24.39
CA ASP A 30 9.61 8.14 23.44
C ASP A 30 10.58 9.15 22.79
N ASP A 31 11.77 8.68 22.41
CA ASP A 31 12.87 9.52 21.94
C ASP A 31 13.34 9.09 20.55
N CYS A 32 12.38 9.07 19.62
CA CYS A 32 12.68 9.06 18.19
C CYS A 32 13.37 10.36 17.71
N SER A 33 13.64 11.32 18.61
CA SER A 33 14.32 12.58 18.28
C SER A 33 15.77 12.37 17.78
N SER A 34 16.37 11.23 18.13
CA SER A 34 17.69 10.80 17.66
C SER A 34 17.66 10.03 16.33
N PHE A 35 16.47 9.71 15.81
CA PHE A 35 16.31 8.91 14.59
C PHE A 35 16.37 9.80 13.34
N ASN A 36 17.59 10.07 12.87
CA ASN A 36 17.84 10.95 11.72
C ASN A 36 18.27 10.16 10.47
N TRP A 37 17.45 9.20 10.03
CA TRP A 37 17.67 8.52 8.75
C TRP A 37 16.90 9.25 7.64
N SER A 38 17.59 9.60 6.57
CA SER A 38 16.96 10.04 5.32
C SER A 38 16.17 8.90 4.67
N TYR A 39 15.25 9.25 3.77
CA TYR A 39 14.52 8.26 2.99
C TYR A 39 15.47 7.36 2.20
N GLU A 40 16.52 7.95 1.62
CA GLU A 40 17.53 7.28 0.82
C GLU A 40 18.31 6.25 1.65
N GLU A 41 18.76 6.63 2.85
CA GLU A 41 19.46 5.73 3.77
C GLU A 41 18.58 4.56 4.20
N PHE A 42 17.32 4.82 4.57
CA PHE A 42 16.38 3.77 4.94
C PHE A 42 16.15 2.79 3.78
N MET A 43 15.95 3.32 2.56
CA MET A 43 15.74 2.50 1.37
C MET A 43 16.98 1.68 1.00
N GLU A 44 18.19 2.21 1.21
CA GLU A 44 19.41 1.47 1.00
C GLU A 44 19.51 0.29 1.97
N LYS A 45 19.28 0.53 3.27
CA LYS A 45 19.27 -0.54 4.29
C LYS A 45 18.24 -1.61 3.95
N LEU A 46 17.04 -1.22 3.53
CA LEU A 46 15.98 -2.16 3.16
C LEU A 46 16.39 -3.03 1.96
N LYS A 47 16.99 -2.44 0.92
CA LYS A 47 17.48 -3.19 -0.25
C LYS A 47 18.61 -4.17 0.09
N ILE A 48 19.50 -3.79 1.00
CA ILE A 48 20.57 -4.67 1.47
C ILE A 48 19.95 -5.83 2.25
N SER A 49 19.00 -5.54 3.15
CA SER A 49 18.28 -6.58 3.89
C SER A 49 17.60 -7.56 2.94
N ASP A 50 16.81 -7.09 1.96
CA ASP A 50 16.14 -7.96 0.99
C ASP A 50 17.11 -8.98 0.33
N LYS A 51 18.29 -8.52 -0.10
CA LYS A 51 19.31 -9.37 -0.72
C LYS A 51 20.03 -10.32 0.25
N CYS A 52 20.15 -9.94 1.51
CA CYS A 52 20.93 -10.70 2.49
C CYS A 52 20.08 -11.66 3.34
N MET A 53 18.78 -11.41 3.45
CA MET A 53 17.90 -12.07 4.42
C MET A 53 17.67 -13.55 4.12
N GLU A 54 17.66 -13.96 2.84
CA GLU A 54 17.51 -15.37 2.48
C GLU A 54 18.58 -16.26 3.14
N ASN A 55 19.82 -15.77 3.27
CA ASN A 55 20.92 -16.49 3.91
C ASN A 55 20.93 -16.35 5.43
N LEU A 56 20.36 -15.28 5.98
CA LEU A 56 20.34 -15.02 7.43
C LEU A 56 19.22 -15.78 8.15
N ILE A 57 18.05 -15.92 7.52
CA ILE A 57 16.87 -16.56 8.09
C ILE A 57 17.12 -18.04 8.44
N VAL A 58 18.00 -18.72 7.69
CA VAL A 58 18.35 -20.14 7.93
C VAL A 58 18.93 -20.36 9.33
N ASN A 59 19.57 -19.35 9.92
CA ASN A 59 20.23 -19.44 11.23
C ASN A 59 19.34 -18.98 12.39
N TRP A 60 18.10 -18.57 12.12
CA TRP A 60 17.20 -18.01 13.13
C TRP A 60 16.23 -19.05 13.67
N THR A 61 15.90 -18.92 14.94
CA THR A 61 14.86 -19.74 15.56
C THR A 61 13.48 -19.31 15.07
N GLU A 62 12.48 -20.20 15.20
CA GLU A 62 11.08 -19.87 14.88
C GLU A 62 10.56 -18.66 15.67
N SER A 63 10.97 -18.53 16.93
CA SER A 63 10.61 -17.39 17.78
C SER A 63 11.24 -16.08 17.28
N GLN A 64 12.49 -16.09 16.81
CA GLN A 64 13.15 -14.92 16.23
C GLN A 64 12.49 -14.52 14.91
N ASN A 65 12.19 -15.49 14.05
CA ASN A 65 11.46 -15.26 12.79
C ASN A 65 10.10 -14.59 13.05
N THR A 66 9.35 -15.11 14.01
CA THR A 66 8.03 -14.58 14.37
C THR A 66 8.12 -13.15 14.95
N ALA A 67 9.11 -12.88 15.81
CA ALA A 67 9.33 -11.54 16.35
C ALA A 67 9.62 -10.51 15.24
N ILE A 68 10.42 -10.88 14.25
CA ILE A 68 10.74 -10.02 13.11
C ILE A 68 9.51 -9.79 12.23
N LEU A 69 8.75 -10.83 11.90
CA LEU A 69 7.50 -10.69 11.15
C LEU A 69 6.51 -9.75 11.85
N ASN A 70 6.38 -9.84 13.18
CA ASN A 70 5.54 -8.94 13.94
C ASN A 70 6.00 -7.48 13.84
N ASN A 71 7.31 -7.23 13.92
CA ASN A 71 7.85 -5.88 13.75
C ASN A 71 7.66 -5.33 12.33
N LEU A 72 7.89 -6.16 11.29
CA LEU A 72 7.63 -5.78 9.90
C LEU A 72 6.14 -5.46 9.68
N ASN A 73 5.24 -6.26 10.25
CA ASN A 73 3.80 -5.99 10.20
C ASN A 73 3.42 -4.67 10.88
N ARG A 74 4.08 -4.31 11.99
CA ARG A 74 3.89 -2.99 12.63
C ARG A 74 4.37 -1.85 11.73
N LEU A 75 5.52 -2.01 11.06
CA LEU A 75 6.02 -1.01 10.10
C LEU A 75 5.07 -0.86 8.90
N VAL A 76 4.61 -1.97 8.33
CA VAL A 76 3.59 -1.98 7.26
C VAL A 76 2.31 -1.27 7.73
N HIS A 77 1.88 -1.49 8.97
CA HIS A 77 0.73 -0.80 9.53
C HIS A 77 0.93 0.73 9.60
N ILE A 78 2.11 1.19 10.01
CA ILE A 78 2.45 2.63 10.06
C ILE A 78 2.40 3.24 8.65
N PHE A 79 3.03 2.60 7.65
CA PHE A 79 2.98 3.08 6.27
C PHE A 79 1.56 3.09 5.70
N ASN A 80 0.77 2.06 5.98
CA ASN A 80 -0.62 1.98 5.54
C ASN A 80 -1.49 3.06 6.19
N LYS A 81 -1.25 3.43 7.45
CA LYS A 81 -1.96 4.54 8.11
C LYS A 81 -1.73 5.85 7.37
N ASN A 82 -0.49 6.14 6.98
CA ASN A 82 -0.15 7.33 6.21
C ASN A 82 -0.69 7.27 4.77
N GLN A 83 -0.77 6.08 4.16
CA GLN A 83 -1.35 5.93 2.84
C GLN A 83 -2.86 6.20 2.80
N LYS A 84 -3.58 5.89 3.89
CA LYS A 84 -5.04 6.10 4.03
C LYS A 84 -5.45 7.56 4.16
N SER A 85 -4.51 8.48 4.41
CA SER A 85 -4.79 9.92 4.39
C SER A 85 -4.76 10.54 3.00
N VAL A 86 -4.23 9.81 2.01
CA VAL A 86 -4.22 10.25 0.62
C VAL A 86 -5.67 10.39 0.13
N CYS A 87 -5.98 11.53 -0.48
CA CYS A 87 -7.31 11.94 -0.94
C CYS A 87 -8.32 12.41 0.14
N GLN A 88 -7.93 12.56 1.41
CA GLN A 88 -8.89 12.95 2.46
C GLN A 88 -9.50 14.35 2.26
N ASP A 89 -8.74 15.28 1.67
CA ASP A 89 -9.23 16.63 1.39
C ASP A 89 -10.07 16.73 0.11
N ALA A 90 -10.41 15.59 -0.52
CA ALA A 90 -11.16 15.57 -1.76
C ALA A 90 -12.57 16.15 -1.61
N THR A 91 -13.00 16.90 -2.61
CA THR A 91 -14.33 17.48 -2.71
C THR A 91 -15.28 16.56 -3.48
N PRO A 92 -16.58 16.54 -3.15
CA PRO A 92 -17.23 17.18 -1.99
C PRO A 92 -16.79 16.58 -0.65
N LYS A 93 -16.71 17.40 0.41
CA LYS A 93 -16.26 16.94 1.75
C LYS A 93 -17.29 16.06 2.44
N GLU A 94 -18.54 16.18 2.01
CA GLU A 94 -19.70 15.41 2.45
C GLU A 94 -19.62 13.96 1.96
N CYS A 95 -18.86 13.71 0.89
CA CYS A 95 -18.63 12.35 0.41
C CYS A 95 -17.75 11.58 1.40
N PRO A 96 -18.19 10.43 1.90
CA PRO A 96 -17.40 9.67 2.85
C PRO A 96 -16.14 9.13 2.16
N ALA A 97 -15.04 9.05 2.91
CA ALA A 97 -13.78 8.56 2.38
C ALA A 97 -13.95 7.12 1.85
N PRO A 98 -13.57 6.85 0.59
CA PRO A 98 -13.72 5.53 0.00
C PRO A 98 -12.72 4.56 0.62
N ALA A 99 -13.15 3.33 0.86
CA ALA A 99 -12.29 2.26 1.38
C ALA A 99 -11.77 1.39 0.23
N VAL A 100 -10.45 1.25 0.14
CA VAL A 100 -9.80 0.35 -0.83
C VAL A 100 -9.84 -1.09 -0.30
N GLY A 101 -10.20 -2.03 -1.16
CA GLY A 101 -10.09 -3.47 -0.87
C GLY A 101 -8.67 -3.99 -1.15
N GLY A 102 -8.30 -5.09 -0.51
CA GLY A 102 -6.99 -5.72 -0.73
C GLY A 102 -6.76 -6.17 -2.18
N LYS A 103 -5.48 -6.21 -2.60
CA LYS A 103 -5.05 -6.71 -3.92
C LYS A 103 -5.62 -5.90 -5.09
N GLY A 104 -5.75 -4.60 -4.87
CA GLY A 104 -6.25 -3.65 -5.85
C GLY A 104 -6.01 -2.20 -5.43
N GLY A 105 -6.74 -1.31 -6.07
CA GLY A 105 -6.63 0.13 -5.86
C GLY A 105 -7.90 0.89 -6.24
N LEU A 106 -7.92 2.17 -5.89
CA LEU A 106 -8.93 3.13 -6.29
C LEU A 106 -8.24 4.35 -6.88
N VAL A 107 -8.51 4.64 -8.16
CA VAL A 107 -8.17 5.94 -8.75
C VAL A 107 -9.38 6.84 -8.63
N CYS A 108 -9.19 8.03 -8.05
CA CYS A 108 -10.29 8.94 -7.79
C CYS A 108 -10.01 10.35 -8.30
N VAL A 109 -11.05 11.01 -8.81
CA VAL A 109 -11.01 12.34 -9.43
C VAL A 109 -12.26 13.14 -9.03
N SER A 110 -12.09 14.43 -8.74
CA SER A 110 -13.20 15.35 -8.48
C SER A 110 -13.46 16.22 -9.70
N ALA A 111 -14.73 16.42 -10.04
CA ALA A 111 -15.16 17.33 -11.10
C ALA A 111 -16.58 17.82 -10.85
N LYS A 112 -16.82 19.13 -11.02
CA LYS A 112 -18.15 19.75 -10.97
C LYS A 112 -18.98 19.40 -9.71
N GLY A 113 -18.35 19.43 -8.53
CA GLY A 113 -19.04 19.09 -7.26
C GLY A 113 -19.40 17.61 -7.14
N LYS A 114 -18.74 16.74 -7.91
CA LYS A 114 -18.89 15.29 -7.86
C LYS A 114 -17.54 14.65 -7.63
N ARG A 115 -17.53 13.54 -6.90
CA ARG A 115 -16.37 12.67 -6.73
C ARG A 115 -16.61 11.39 -7.51
N PHE A 116 -15.63 11.00 -8.32
CA PHE A 116 -15.63 9.75 -9.07
C PHE A 116 -14.47 8.89 -8.61
N CYS A 117 -14.75 7.61 -8.34
CA CYS A 117 -13.73 6.64 -7.94
C CYS A 117 -13.87 5.38 -8.78
N LYS A 118 -12.80 4.99 -9.46
CA LYS A 118 -12.72 3.78 -10.25
C LYS A 118 -11.94 2.70 -9.47
N PRO A 119 -12.61 1.61 -9.09
CA PRO A 119 -11.94 0.42 -8.58
C PRO A 119 -11.07 -0.25 -9.65
N MET A 120 -9.92 -0.76 -9.23
CA MET A 120 -8.99 -1.48 -10.06
C MET A 120 -8.48 -2.72 -9.33
N CYS A 121 -8.36 -3.85 -10.02
CA CYS A 121 -7.78 -5.08 -9.46
C CYS A 121 -6.40 -5.38 -10.04
N ASN A 122 -5.54 -6.00 -9.23
CA ASN A 122 -4.26 -6.51 -9.73
C ASN A 122 -4.50 -7.65 -10.75
N LYS A 123 -3.53 -7.90 -11.63
CA LYS A 123 -3.62 -9.05 -12.54
C LYS A 123 -3.70 -10.37 -11.74
N GLY A 124 -4.52 -11.32 -12.22
CA GLY A 124 -4.82 -12.57 -11.50
C GLY A 124 -5.91 -12.44 -10.42
N TYR A 125 -6.47 -11.24 -10.29
CA TYR A 125 -7.63 -10.96 -9.45
C TYR A 125 -8.74 -10.33 -10.30
N ASP A 126 -9.97 -10.51 -9.84
CA ASP A 126 -11.15 -9.90 -10.44
C ASP A 126 -12.12 -9.42 -9.36
N PHE A 127 -13.08 -8.58 -9.75
CA PHE A 127 -14.10 -8.11 -8.83
C PHE A 127 -14.99 -9.26 -8.36
N ASN A 128 -15.24 -9.34 -7.07
CA ASN A 128 -16.13 -10.34 -6.46
C ASN A 128 -17.61 -10.17 -6.83
N PHE A 129 -17.93 -9.23 -7.72
CA PHE A 129 -19.27 -8.98 -8.23
C PHE A 129 -19.16 -8.43 -9.65
N LEU A 130 -20.22 -8.63 -10.44
CA LEU A 130 -20.26 -8.23 -11.85
C LEU A 130 -20.21 -6.71 -11.99
N ARG A 131 -19.26 -6.20 -12.78
CA ARG A 131 -19.06 -4.77 -13.06
C ARG A 131 -18.99 -4.43 -14.55
N ILE A 132 -19.53 -5.28 -15.41
CA ILE A 132 -19.36 -5.21 -16.89
C ILE A 132 -19.70 -3.82 -17.44
N SER A 133 -20.76 -3.17 -16.97
CA SER A 133 -21.19 -1.84 -17.45
C SER A 133 -20.74 -0.67 -16.57
N ARG A 134 -20.15 -0.93 -15.39
CA ARG A 134 -19.90 0.09 -14.37
C ARG A 134 -18.41 0.27 -14.08
N LEU A 135 -17.85 1.24 -14.79
CA LEU A 135 -16.43 1.57 -14.72
C LEU A 135 -16.02 2.30 -13.43
N TYR A 136 -16.90 3.11 -12.85
CA TYR A 136 -16.61 3.91 -11.66
C TYR A 136 -17.84 4.06 -10.78
N GLU A 137 -17.62 4.48 -9.53
CA GLU A 137 -18.64 4.95 -8.60
C GLU A 137 -18.65 6.47 -8.53
N GLU A 138 -19.83 7.05 -8.32
CA GLU A 138 -20.03 8.47 -8.11
C GLU A 138 -20.44 8.73 -6.65
N CYS A 139 -20.02 9.86 -6.11
CA CYS A 139 -20.62 10.48 -4.94
C CYS A 139 -20.85 11.97 -5.19
N SER A 140 -22.06 12.44 -4.95
CA SER A 140 -22.45 13.84 -5.15
C SER A 140 -23.76 14.18 -4.41
N ASN A 141 -24.21 15.43 -4.50
CA ASN A 141 -25.54 15.81 -3.99
C ASN A 141 -26.67 14.96 -4.60
N ALA A 142 -26.53 14.55 -5.87
CA ALA A 142 -27.53 13.72 -6.56
C ALA A 142 -27.64 12.29 -5.97
N THR A 143 -26.58 11.83 -5.29
CA THR A 143 -26.56 10.54 -4.58
C THR A 143 -26.77 10.70 -3.07
N SER A 144 -27.22 11.89 -2.63
CA SER A 144 -27.29 12.26 -1.22
C SER A 144 -25.96 12.03 -0.48
N TYR A 145 -24.85 12.30 -1.19
CA TYR A 145 -23.48 12.09 -0.74
C TYR A 145 -23.12 10.65 -0.36
N ASN A 146 -23.87 9.66 -0.86
CA ASN A 146 -23.50 8.25 -0.77
C ASN A 146 -22.81 7.79 -2.06
N TRP A 147 -21.91 6.82 -1.93
CA TRP A 147 -21.32 6.16 -3.08
C TRP A 147 -22.37 5.34 -3.82
N THR A 148 -22.36 5.38 -5.15
CA THR A 148 -23.27 4.57 -5.97
C THR A 148 -23.04 3.05 -5.88
N THR A 149 -22.07 2.59 -5.09
CA THR A 149 -21.59 1.20 -5.06
C THR A 149 -22.71 0.17 -4.88
N GLN A 150 -22.62 -0.93 -5.62
CA GLN A 150 -23.49 -2.10 -5.42
C GLN A 150 -22.98 -3.03 -4.31
N TYR A 151 -21.77 -2.78 -3.81
CA TYR A 151 -21.20 -3.60 -2.77
C TYR A 151 -21.86 -3.28 -1.42
N VAL A 152 -22.43 -4.30 -0.79
CA VAL A 152 -22.96 -4.21 0.58
C VAL A 152 -21.77 -4.12 1.54
N GLY A 153 -21.31 -2.90 1.82
CA GLY A 153 -20.14 -2.67 2.66
C GLY A 153 -19.80 -1.21 2.93
N GLY A 154 -20.79 -0.32 2.86
CA GLY A 154 -20.61 1.12 3.09
C GLY A 154 -19.69 1.75 2.04
N ASN A 155 -18.54 2.26 2.46
CA ASN A 155 -17.61 3.01 1.60
C ASN A 155 -16.66 2.12 0.81
N LYS A 156 -16.74 0.80 0.95
CA LYS A 156 -15.92 -0.13 0.18
C LYS A 156 -16.47 -0.25 -1.23
N LEU A 157 -15.72 0.23 -2.21
CA LEU A 157 -16.22 0.38 -3.59
C LEU A 157 -16.02 -0.88 -4.45
N ALA A 158 -15.05 -1.72 -4.10
CA ALA A 158 -14.92 -3.07 -4.66
C ALA A 158 -14.04 -3.98 -3.79
N ILE A 159 -14.09 -5.29 -4.07
CA ILE A 159 -13.17 -6.30 -3.53
C ILE A 159 -12.63 -7.12 -4.70
N CYS A 160 -11.31 -7.30 -4.71
CA CYS A 160 -10.62 -8.13 -5.67
C CYS A 160 -10.39 -9.52 -5.08
N GLY A 161 -11.02 -10.54 -5.66
CA GLY A 161 -10.80 -11.94 -5.34
C GLY A 161 -9.92 -12.62 -6.38
N LYS A 162 -9.25 -13.69 -5.99
CA LYS A 162 -8.41 -14.47 -6.91
C LYS A 162 -9.30 -15.06 -8.00
N SER A 163 -8.98 -14.79 -9.26
CA SER A 163 -9.73 -15.29 -10.40
C SER A 163 -8.82 -15.49 -11.60
N ASN A 164 -9.00 -16.61 -12.29
CA ASN A 164 -8.30 -16.89 -13.55
C ASN A 164 -9.01 -16.26 -14.76
N THR A 165 -10.25 -15.78 -14.57
CA THR A 165 -11.08 -15.17 -15.60
C THR A 165 -11.41 -13.73 -15.21
N GLN A 166 -11.18 -12.79 -16.13
CA GLN A 166 -11.48 -11.38 -15.95
C GLN A 166 -12.85 -11.08 -16.54
N ILE A 167 -13.79 -10.66 -15.69
CA ILE A 167 -15.20 -10.43 -16.03
C ILE A 167 -15.51 -8.93 -16.06
N ALA A 168 -14.58 -8.05 -15.66
CA ALA A 168 -14.79 -6.61 -15.80
C ALA A 168 -14.83 -6.19 -17.27
N GLY A 169 -15.75 -5.27 -17.59
CA GLY A 169 -16.02 -4.88 -18.98
C GLY A 169 -14.99 -3.97 -19.63
N ALA A 170 -13.96 -3.53 -18.90
CA ALA A 170 -12.88 -2.70 -19.44
C ALA A 170 -11.51 -3.21 -18.97
N SER A 171 -10.55 -3.31 -19.89
CA SER A 171 -9.17 -3.71 -19.59
C SER A 171 -8.48 -2.79 -18.59
N SER A 172 -8.85 -1.50 -18.62
CA SER A 172 -8.37 -0.46 -17.71
C SER A 172 -8.90 -0.60 -16.27
N ALA A 173 -9.80 -1.56 -16.00
CA ALA A 173 -10.21 -1.93 -14.64
C ALA A 173 -9.17 -2.81 -13.93
N TYR A 174 -8.05 -3.11 -14.59
CA TYR A 174 -6.95 -3.88 -14.03
C TYR A 174 -5.64 -3.11 -14.12
N PHE A 175 -4.75 -3.36 -13.16
CA PHE A 175 -3.35 -2.97 -13.32
C PHE A 175 -2.68 -3.85 -14.40
N PRO A 176 -1.68 -3.33 -15.14
CA PRO A 176 -0.92 -4.10 -16.12
C PRO A 176 -0.27 -5.36 -15.52
N VAL A 177 0.08 -6.35 -16.36
CA VAL A 177 0.55 -7.70 -15.93
C VAL A 177 1.74 -7.68 -14.98
N ASN A 178 2.61 -6.67 -15.06
CA ASN A 178 3.81 -6.54 -14.23
C ASN A 178 3.71 -5.37 -13.25
N GLN A 179 2.49 -4.96 -12.90
CA GLN A 179 2.22 -3.86 -11.99
C GLN A 179 1.13 -4.27 -11.01
N ASP A 180 1.28 -3.81 -9.78
CA ASP A 180 0.22 -3.75 -8.78
C ASP A 180 0.04 -2.31 -8.32
N CYS A 181 -0.99 -2.07 -7.50
CA CYS A 181 -1.28 -0.70 -7.05
C CYS A 181 -0.07 -0.04 -6.37
N LEU A 182 0.65 -0.75 -5.50
CA LEU A 182 1.79 -0.17 -4.76
C LEU A 182 2.96 0.17 -5.70
N THR A 183 3.26 -0.72 -6.64
CA THR A 183 4.28 -0.50 -7.67
C THR A 183 3.91 0.70 -8.54
N THR A 184 2.67 0.77 -9.02
CA THR A 184 2.15 1.91 -9.79
C THR A 184 2.23 3.20 -8.98
N LYS A 185 1.82 3.19 -7.70
CA LYS A 185 1.83 4.38 -6.83
C LYS A 185 3.24 4.86 -6.50
N SER A 186 4.20 3.95 -6.41
CA SER A 186 5.61 4.32 -6.16
C SER A 186 6.26 5.03 -7.35
N ASN A 187 5.65 4.98 -8.54
CA ASN A 187 6.16 5.58 -9.76
C ASN A 187 5.22 6.69 -10.26
N SER A 188 5.66 7.94 -10.16
CA SER A 188 4.84 9.10 -10.52
C SER A 188 4.38 9.13 -11.99
N THR A 189 5.12 8.50 -12.91
CA THR A 189 4.71 8.39 -14.32
C THR A 189 3.56 7.40 -14.46
N LEU A 190 3.68 6.21 -13.85
CA LEU A 190 2.64 5.19 -13.89
C LEU A 190 1.35 5.67 -13.18
N GLU A 191 1.47 6.33 -12.04
CA GLU A 191 0.31 6.92 -11.35
C GLU A 191 -0.40 7.96 -12.24
N LYS A 192 0.36 8.84 -12.89
CA LYS A 192 -0.20 9.84 -13.82
C LYS A 192 -0.89 9.19 -15.02
N GLU A 193 -0.33 8.12 -15.56
CA GLU A 193 -0.94 7.37 -16.67
C GLU A 193 -2.30 6.78 -16.28
N ILE A 194 -2.40 6.16 -15.09
CA ILE A 194 -3.67 5.64 -14.56
C ILE A 194 -4.70 6.78 -14.37
N ILE A 195 -4.28 7.89 -13.76
CA ILE A 195 -5.15 9.06 -13.56
C ILE A 195 -5.62 9.63 -14.91
N ASN A 196 -4.73 9.78 -15.88
CA ASN A 196 -5.07 10.33 -17.19
C ASN A 196 -5.98 9.40 -17.99
N THR A 197 -5.76 8.09 -17.90
CA THR A 197 -6.65 7.08 -18.48
C THR A 197 -8.05 7.24 -17.90
N PHE A 198 -8.19 7.35 -16.58
CA PHE A 198 -9.50 7.54 -15.97
C PHE A 198 -10.15 8.87 -16.35
N ARG A 199 -9.38 9.97 -16.43
CA ARG A 199 -9.89 11.27 -16.91
C ARG A 199 -10.39 11.22 -18.34
N LYS A 200 -9.75 10.41 -19.21
CA LYS A 200 -10.19 10.19 -20.58
C LYS A 200 -11.53 9.45 -20.60
N GLU A 201 -11.65 8.38 -19.82
CA GLU A 201 -12.90 7.62 -19.71
C GLU A 201 -14.07 8.47 -19.19
N LEU A 202 -13.81 9.35 -18.21
CA LEU A 202 -14.81 10.32 -17.74
C LEU A 202 -15.21 11.30 -18.85
N LYS A 203 -14.24 11.78 -19.64
CA LYS A 203 -14.49 12.67 -20.78
C LYS A 203 -15.34 11.99 -21.84
N ASP A 204 -15.07 10.71 -22.13
CA ASP A 204 -15.83 9.90 -23.09
C ASP A 204 -17.28 9.68 -22.63
N LYS A 205 -17.54 9.80 -21.32
CA LYS A 205 -18.88 9.84 -20.70
C LYS A 205 -19.46 11.25 -20.54
N ASN A 206 -18.92 12.24 -21.24
CA ASN A 206 -19.30 13.67 -21.18
C ASN A 206 -19.09 14.35 -19.80
N ILE A 207 -18.34 13.72 -18.89
CA ILE A 207 -17.95 14.34 -17.62
C ILE A 207 -16.67 15.13 -17.86
N LYS A 208 -16.84 16.39 -18.28
CA LYS A 208 -15.72 17.30 -18.58
C LYS A 208 -15.20 17.98 -17.30
N GLY A 209 -13.92 18.34 -17.32
CA GLY A 209 -13.24 19.05 -16.24
C GLY A 209 -13.72 20.50 -15.99
N PRO A 210 -13.02 21.27 -15.13
CA PRO A 210 -11.70 20.96 -14.57
C PRO A 210 -11.73 19.76 -13.62
N TYR A 211 -10.68 18.93 -13.70
CA TYR A 211 -10.47 17.80 -12.79
C TYR A 211 -9.53 18.24 -11.68
N SER A 212 -9.86 17.90 -10.44
CA SER A 212 -9.06 18.24 -9.26
C SER A 212 -8.90 17.03 -8.35
N GLN A 213 -7.96 17.14 -7.40
CA GLN A 213 -7.79 16.18 -6.30
C GLN A 213 -7.68 14.73 -6.80
N CYS A 214 -6.89 14.56 -7.87
CA CYS A 214 -6.64 13.27 -8.50
C CYS A 214 -5.65 12.47 -7.66
N CYS A 215 -5.95 11.20 -7.40
CA CYS A 215 -5.08 10.39 -6.55
C CYS A 215 -5.36 8.89 -6.75
N LEU A 216 -4.34 8.07 -6.50
CA LEU A 216 -4.42 6.62 -6.43
C LEU A 216 -4.30 6.14 -4.98
N MET A 217 -5.25 5.32 -4.51
CA MET A 217 -5.21 4.67 -3.20
C MET A 217 -5.05 3.16 -3.38
N CYS A 218 -4.27 2.51 -2.51
CA CYS A 218 -3.95 1.08 -2.60
C CYS A 218 -4.40 0.33 -1.35
N GLY A 219 -4.68 -0.96 -1.52
CA GLY A 219 -5.12 -1.86 -0.46
C GLY A 219 -4.45 -3.21 -0.47
#